data_AF-B0C1Z7-F1
#
_entry.id   AF-B0C1Z7-F1
#
_cell.length_a   1.000
_cell.length_b   1.000
_cell.length_c   1.000
_cell.angle_alpha   90.00
_cell.angle_beta   90.00
_cell.angle_gamma   90.00
#
_symmetry.space_group_name_H-M   'P 1'
#
loop_
_entity.id
_entity.type
_entity.pdbx_description
1 polymer ?
#
loop_
_entity_poly.entity_id
_entity_poly.type
_entity_poly.pdbx_seq_one_letter_code
_entity_poly.pdbx_strand_id
1 'polypeptide(L)' 'MLSPSLLHDLWQLIEELPSHPVMQLNDSRLISWLLARVERRLILKEEDISNIEKYLGSHVLLIREMTESRRYHCCPLAM' A
#
# COMPACT_ATOMS: atom_id res chain seq x y z
N MET A 1 14.37 -6.91 9.09
CA MET A 1 14.02 -7.49 7.76
C MET A 1 12.61 -8.04 7.85
N LEU A 2 11.73 -7.75 6.89
CA LEU A 2 10.35 -8.25 6.91
C LEU A 2 10.29 -9.74 6.59
N SER A 3 9.41 -10.47 7.27
CA SER A 3 9.16 -11.88 6.94
C SER A 3 8.38 -11.99 5.62
N PRO A 4 8.51 -13.11 4.87
CA PRO A 4 7.77 -13.32 3.63
C PRO A 4 6.25 -13.31 3.82
N SER A 5 5.75 -13.83 4.95
CA SER A 5 4.32 -13.79 5.28
C SER A 5 3.81 -12.38 5.50
N LEU A 6 4.58 -11.55 6.23
CA LEU A 6 4.24 -10.15 6.46
C LEU A 6 4.24 -9.33 5.16
N LEU A 7 5.19 -9.60 4.25
CA LEU A 7 5.20 -8.99 2.92
C LEU A 7 3.96 -9.39 2.11
N HIS A 8 3.59 -10.67 2.14
CA HIS A 8 2.39 -11.14 1.45
C HIS A 8 1.14 -10.46 1.99
N ASP A 9 0.96 -10.41 3.30
CA ASP A 9 -0.19 -9.75 3.95
C ASP A 9 -0.23 -8.25 3.63
N LEU A 10 0.93 -7.58 3.61
CA LEU A 10 1.06 -6.18 3.21
C LEU A 10 0.61 -5.96 1.76
N TRP A 11 1.03 -6.81 0.83
CA TRP A 11 0.66 -6.70 -0.58
C TRP A 11 -0.81 -7.00 -0.82
N GLN A 12 -1.39 -7.98 -0.13
CA GLN A 12 -2.84 -8.21 -0.13
C GLN A 12 -3.60 -6.97 0.35
N LEU A 13 -3.12 -6.29 1.40
CA LEU A 13 -3.72 -5.03 1.84
C LEU A 13 -3.60 -3.90 0.81
N ILE A 14 -2.49 -3.87 0.06
CA ILE A 14 -2.24 -2.88 -1.01
C ILE A 14 -3.12 -3.14 -2.23
N GLU A 15 -3.46 -4.40 -2.52
CA GLU A 15 -4.37 -4.79 -3.59
C GLU A 15 -5.83 -4.42 -3.29
N GLU A 16 -6.26 -4.56 -2.02
CA GLU A 16 -7.59 -4.17 -1.55
C GLU A 16 -7.81 -2.65 -1.49
N LEU A 17 -6.81 -1.84 -1.83
CA LEU A 17 -6.90 -0.39 -1.69
C LEU A 17 -7.84 0.23 -2.73
N PRO A 18 -8.80 1.08 -2.30
CA PRO A 18 -9.57 1.87 -3.23
C PRO A 18 -8.67 2.90 -3.93
N SER A 19 -8.75 2.97 -5.26
CA SER A 19 -7.84 3.79 -6.07
C SER A 19 -7.97 5.29 -5.83
N HIS A 20 -9.18 5.74 -5.47
CA HIS A 20 -9.54 7.16 -5.38
C HIS A 20 -8.86 7.95 -4.23
N PRO A 21 -8.86 7.46 -2.97
CA PRO A 21 -8.21 8.17 -1.87
C PRO A 21 -6.67 8.06 -1.90
N VAL A 22 -6.12 6.96 -2.42
CA VAL A 22 -4.67 6.72 -2.47
C VAL A 22 -3.94 7.67 -3.41
N MET A 23 -4.52 7.97 -4.58
CA MET A 23 -3.88 8.85 -5.56
C MET A 23 -3.77 10.32 -5.11
N GLN A 24 -4.64 10.77 -4.21
CA GLN A 24 -4.65 12.16 -3.72
C GLN A 24 -3.67 12.41 -2.57
N LEU A 25 -3.07 11.35 -2.01
CA LEU A 25 -2.07 11.47 -0.95
C LEU A 25 -0.70 11.75 -1.57
N ASN A 26 0.09 12.61 -0.93
CA ASN A 26 1.52 12.67 -1.16
C ASN A 26 2.19 11.43 -0.54
N ASP A 27 3.42 11.14 -0.94
CA ASP A 27 4.07 9.87 -0.63
C ASP A 27 4.22 9.63 0.88
N SER A 28 4.55 10.66 1.66
CA SER A 28 4.61 10.57 3.11
C SER A 28 3.25 10.24 3.74
N ARG A 29 2.17 10.88 3.30
CA ARG A 29 0.82 10.55 3.82
C ARG A 29 0.34 9.20 3.34
N LEU A 30 0.73 8.75 2.13
CA LEU A 30 0.41 7.41 1.65
C LEU A 30 1.07 6.36 2.54
N ILE A 31 2.35 6.52 2.84
CA ILE A 31 3.09 5.63 3.75
C ILE A 31 2.45 5.60 5.12
N SER A 32 2.18 6.75 5.74
CA SER A 32 1.53 6.80 7.07
C SER A 32 0.13 6.19 7.06
N TRP A 33 -0.63 6.40 5.98
CA TRP A 33 -1.98 5.83 5.85
C TRP A 33 -1.96 4.31 5.70
N LEU A 34 -1.00 3.78 4.92
CA LEU A 34 -0.78 2.34 4.76
C LEU A 34 -0.32 1.72 6.07
N LEU A 35 0.63 2.34 6.76
CA LEU A 35 1.12 1.86 8.05
C LEU A 35 -0.02 1.74 9.06
N ALA A 36 -0.85 2.79 9.20
CA ALA A 36 -2.02 2.78 10.06
C ALA A 36 -3.11 1.76 9.63
N ARG A 37 -3.13 1.33 8.37
CA ARG A 37 -4.02 0.26 7.90
C ARG A 37 -3.49 -1.11 8.31
N VAL A 38 -2.18 -1.31 8.20
CA VAL A 38 -1.50 -2.56 8.54
C VAL A 38 -1.52 -2.78 10.04
N GLU A 39 -1.22 -1.76 10.85
CA GLU A 39 -1.31 -1.82 12.32
C GLU A 39 -2.70 -2.17 12.84
N ARG A 40 -3.75 -1.78 12.09
CA ARG A 40 -5.14 -2.13 12.44
C ARG A 40 -5.52 -3.58 12.10
N ARG A 41 -4.78 -4.25 11.22
CA ARG A 41 -5.05 -5.65 10.81
C ARG A 41 -4.08 -6.65 11.42
N LEU A 42 -2.84 -6.24 11.65
CA LEU A 42 -1.76 -7.10 12.11
C LEU A 42 -1.24 -6.61 13.47
N ILE A 43 -0.93 -7.56 14.35
CA ILE A 43 -0.22 -7.28 15.58
C ILE A 43 1.26 -7.15 15.21
N LEU A 44 1.73 -5.91 15.09
CA LEU A 44 3.11 -5.60 14.71
C LEU A 44 3.98 -5.33 15.94
N LYS A 45 5.24 -5.76 15.88
CA LYS A 45 6.27 -5.28 16.81
C LYS A 45 6.81 -3.93 16.33
N GLU A 46 7.35 -3.15 17.25
CA GLU A 46 7.94 -1.83 16.93
C GLU A 46 9.03 -1.91 15.84
N GLU A 47 9.83 -2.99 15.85
CA GLU A 47 10.80 -3.26 14.78
C GLU A 47 10.15 -3.49 13.41
N ASP A 48 9.01 -4.19 13.38
CA ASP A 48 8.28 -4.45 12.14
C ASP A 48 7.67 -3.17 11.58
N ILE A 49 7.18 -2.27 12.43
CA ILE A 49 6.65 -0.95 12.03
C ILE A 49 7.73 -0.15 11.29
N SER A 50 8.93 -0.01 11.86
CA SER A 50 10.02 0.72 11.20
C SER A 50 10.47 0.05 9.90
N ASN A 51 10.49 -1.29 9.86
CA ASN A 51 10.84 -2.02 8.65
C ASN A 51 9.78 -1.88 7.55
N ILE A 52 8.49 -1.86 7.91
CA ILE A 52 7.37 -1.64 6.98
C ILE A 52 7.42 -0.22 6.44
N GLU A 53 7.63 0.79 7.29
CA GLU A 53 7.73 2.18 6.87
C GLU A 53 8.85 2.39 5.84
N LYS A 54 10.05 1.85 6.11
CA LYS A 54 11.16 1.90 5.16
C LYS A 54 10.85 1.17 3.85
N TYR A 55 10.24 -0.01 3.95
CA TYR A 55 9.86 -0.80 2.78
C TYR A 55 8.84 -0.06 1.91
N LEU A 56 7.79 0.49 2.51
CA LEU A 56 6.78 1.31 1.84
C LEU A 56 7.41 2.54 1.20
N GLY A 57 8.35 3.21 1.88
CA GLY A 57 9.10 4.34 1.32
C GLY A 57 9.85 3.99 0.04
N SER A 58 10.53 2.84 0.01
CA SER A 58 11.25 2.37 -1.19
C SER A 58 10.34 1.89 -2.32
N HIS A 59 9.08 1.52 -2.02
CA HIS A 59 8.14 0.96 -3.01
C HIS A 59 6.93 1.86 -3.28
N VAL A 60 6.93 3.11 -2.78
CA VAL A 60 5.77 4.02 -2.86
C VAL A 60 5.37 4.32 -4.32
N LEU A 61 6.36 4.44 -5.22
CA LEU A 61 6.13 4.62 -6.64
C LEU A 61 5.39 3.43 -7.26
N LEU A 62 5.85 2.21 -6.97
CA LEU A 62 5.23 0.97 -7.45
C LEU A 62 3.78 0.85 -6.94
N ILE A 63 3.53 1.19 -5.67
CA ILE A 63 2.18 1.17 -5.09
C ILE A 63 1.26 2.16 -5.83
N ARG A 64 1.78 3.35 -6.18
CA ARG A 64 1.03 4.35 -6.94
C ARG A 64 0.72 3.87 -8.34
N GLU A 65 1.71 3.32 -9.05
CA GLU A 65 1.54 2.78 -10.41
C GLU A 65 0.54 1.62 -10.44
N MET A 66 0.61 0.69 -9.48
CA MET A 66 -0.34 -0.42 -9.39
C MET A 66 -1.76 0.08 -9.15
N THR A 67 -1.92 1.06 -8.26
CA THR A 67 -3.23 1.65 -7.93
C THR A 67 -3.82 2.40 -9.12
N GLU A 68 -2.98 3.12 -9.85
CA GLU A 68 -3.35 3.84 -11.06
C GLU A 68 -3.73 2.89 -12.21
N SER A 69 -2.93 1.84 -12.44
CA SER A 69 -3.22 0.81 -13.44
C SER A 69 -4.59 0.16 -13.20
N ARG A 70 -4.90 -0.20 -11.93
CA ARG A 70 -6.23 -0.72 -11.55
C ARG A 70 -7.38 0.24 -11.88
N ARG A 71 -7.13 1.56 -11.81
CA ARG A 71 -8.14 2.57 -12.16
C ARG A 71 -8.46 2.54 -13.65
N TYR A 72 -7.44 2.40 -14.51
CA TYR A 72 -7.63 2.37 -15.95
C TYR A 72 -8.20 1.04 -16.46
N HIS A 73 -8.06 -0.05 -15.70
CA HIS A 73 -8.67 -1.35 -16.04
C HIS A 73 -10.19 -1.42 -15.82
N CYS A 74 -10.84 -0.37 -15.29
CA CYS A 74 -12.31 -0.32 -15.08
C CYS A 74 -13.04 0.62 -16.05
N CYS A 75 -12.42 1.01 -17.18
CA CYS A 75 -13.17 1.57 -18.29
C CYS A 75 -13.75 0.40 -19.12
N PRO A 76 -15.06 0.12 -19.09
CA PRO A 76 -15.66 -0.51 -20.25
C PRO A 76 -15.44 0.46 -21.40
N LEU A 77 -14.91 -0.02 -22.51
CA LEU A 77 -14.81 0.73 -23.76
C LEU A 77 -16.20 1.30 -24.08
N ALA A 78 -16.43 2.56 -23.73
CA ALA A 78 -17.50 3.35 -24.28
C ALA A 78 -17.00 3.89 -25.61
N MET A 79 -17.13 3.07 -26.65
CA MET A 79 -17.24 3.47 -28.05
C MET A 79 -17.88 2.34 -28.84
#